data_AF-A0A522S7P6-F1
#
_entry.id   AF-A0A522S7P6-F1
#
_cell.length_a   1.000
_cell.length_b   1.000
_cell.length_c   1.000
_cell.angle_alpha   90.00
_cell.angle_beta   90.00
_cell.angle_gamma   90.00
#
_symmetry.space_group_name_H-M   'P 1'
#
loop_
_entity.id
_entity.type
_entity.pdbx_description
1 polymer ?
#
loop_
_entity_poly.entity_id
_entity_poly.type
_entity_poly.pdbx_seq_one_letter_code
_entity_poly.pdbx_strand_id
1 'polypeptide(L)'
;IRHDDSAIGQMCDDVFGEGWGSFRIAHLSTGDGIGLELFEFPATKAEKRPFEYWRQGLFHFCIQDADLEERVKVIERLGGRQRMRQVRYYYPGEKPYRMVYCEDPFGNVFELYSHSYELTYSAGAYI
;
A
#
# COMPACT_ATOMS: atom_id res chain seq x y z
N ILE A 1 3.77 -15.88 -9.85
CA ILE A 1 2.83 -16.97 -10.22
C ILE A 1 2.59 -16.89 -11.72
N ARG A 2 2.48 -18.03 -12.41
CA ARG A 2 2.30 -18.14 -13.87
C ARG A 2 1.10 -19.00 -14.18
N HIS A 3 0.48 -18.75 -15.34
CA HIS A 3 -0.58 -19.58 -15.88
C HIS A 3 0.02 -20.89 -16.37
N ASP A 4 -0.16 -21.94 -15.57
CA ASP A 4 0.36 -23.29 -15.80
C ASP A 4 -0.49 -24.33 -15.06
N ASP A 5 -0.19 -25.62 -15.26
CA ASP A 5 -0.96 -26.73 -14.69
C ASP A 5 -0.69 -26.97 -13.19
N SER A 6 0.07 -26.10 -12.52
CA SER A 6 0.28 -26.24 -11.07
C SER A 6 -1.03 -26.04 -10.29
N ALA A 7 -1.09 -26.53 -9.05
CA ALA A 7 -2.26 -26.33 -8.20
C ALA A 7 -2.61 -24.84 -8.01
N ILE A 8 -1.59 -23.97 -7.92
CA ILE A 8 -1.80 -22.53 -7.81
C ILE A 8 -2.26 -21.92 -9.14
N GLY A 9 -1.76 -22.44 -10.27
CA GLY A 9 -2.18 -22.01 -11.61
C GLY A 9 -3.64 -22.34 -11.88
N GLN A 10 -4.07 -23.56 -11.59
CA GLN A 10 -5.47 -24.00 -11.70
C GLN A 10 -6.39 -23.19 -10.78
N MET A 11 -5.99 -22.94 -9.53
CA MET A 11 -6.74 -22.06 -8.62
C MET A 11 -6.87 -20.63 -9.17
N CYS A 12 -5.82 -20.11 -9.80
CA CYS A 12 -5.85 -18.79 -10.41
C CYS A 12 -6.77 -18.74 -11.64
N ASP A 13 -6.94 -19.85 -12.36
CA ASP A 13 -7.91 -19.95 -13.45
C ASP A 13 -9.36 -19.84 -12.93
N ASP A 14 -9.66 -20.48 -11.81
CA ASP A 14 -10.97 -20.38 -11.16
C ASP A 14 -11.27 -18.94 -10.67
N VAL A 15 -10.24 -18.19 -10.25
CA VAL A 15 -10.38 -16.84 -9.69
C VAL A 15 -10.41 -15.75 -10.76
N PHE A 16 -9.49 -15.81 -11.73
CA PHE A 16 -9.28 -14.74 -12.70
C PHE A 16 -9.89 -15.04 -14.08
N GLY A 17 -10.27 -16.29 -14.35
CA GLY A 17 -10.71 -16.73 -15.68
C GLY A 17 -9.56 -16.77 -16.69
N GLU A 18 -9.88 -16.71 -17.98
CA GLU A 18 -8.87 -16.78 -19.03
C GLU A 18 -8.08 -15.47 -19.18
N GLY A 19 -6.78 -15.58 -19.50
CA GLY A 19 -5.97 -14.45 -20.00
C GLY A 19 -5.17 -13.66 -18.96
N TRP A 20 -5.07 -14.10 -17.71
CA TRP A 20 -4.27 -13.43 -16.67
C TRP A 20 -2.74 -13.60 -16.85
N GLY A 21 -2.31 -14.70 -17.47
CA GLY A 21 -0.93 -14.97 -17.90
C GLY A 21 0.07 -15.15 -16.75
N SER A 22 0.42 -14.09 -16.02
CA SER A 22 1.26 -14.18 -14.82
C SER A 22 1.04 -12.98 -13.91
N PHE A 23 1.43 -13.09 -12.64
CA PHE A 23 1.46 -11.96 -11.70
C PHE A 23 2.50 -12.18 -10.60
N ARG A 24 2.85 -11.11 -9.89
CA ARG A 24 3.61 -11.15 -8.64
C ARG A 24 2.66 -10.87 -7.48
N ILE A 25 2.91 -11.49 -6.34
CA ILE A 25 2.09 -11.32 -5.15
C ILE A 25 2.98 -11.13 -3.92
N ALA A 26 2.62 -10.17 -3.08
CA ALA A 26 3.16 -10.04 -1.73
C ALA A 26 2.08 -10.45 -0.74
N HIS A 27 2.38 -11.44 0.09
CA HIS A 27 1.56 -11.83 1.22
C HIS A 27 2.12 -11.16 2.46
N LEU A 28 1.29 -10.40 3.16
CA LEU A 28 1.59 -9.81 4.45
C LEU A 28 0.62 -10.38 5.48
N SER A 29 1.06 -10.51 6.73
CA SER A 29 0.22 -10.92 7.84
C SER A 29 0.29 -9.88 8.95
N THR A 30 -0.85 -9.53 9.52
CA THR A 30 -0.93 -8.76 10.76
C THR A 30 -0.66 -9.67 11.97
N GLY A 31 -0.43 -9.06 13.15
CA GLY A 31 -0.15 -9.81 14.39
C GLY A 31 -1.30 -10.71 14.86
N ASP A 32 -2.53 -10.46 14.42
CA ASP A 32 -3.74 -11.25 14.67
C ASP A 32 -4.06 -12.25 13.55
N GLY A 33 -3.16 -12.44 12.59
CA GLY A 33 -3.27 -13.47 11.56
C GLY A 33 -4.12 -13.08 10.35
N ILE A 34 -4.51 -11.81 10.21
CA ILE A 34 -5.19 -11.31 9.01
C ILE A 34 -4.17 -11.19 7.88
N GLY A 35 -4.49 -11.78 6.73
CA GLY A 35 -3.69 -11.70 5.51
C GLY A 35 -4.02 -10.45 4.69
N LEU A 36 -2.99 -9.80 4.16
CA LEU A 36 -3.12 -8.80 3.10
C LEU A 36 -2.36 -9.30 1.87
N GLU A 37 -3.05 -9.34 0.72
CA GLU A 37 -2.48 -9.81 -0.54
C GLU A 37 -2.43 -8.65 -1.54
N LEU A 38 -1.23 -8.32 -2.00
CA LEU A 38 -1.00 -7.28 -3.00
C LEU A 38 -0.58 -7.93 -4.32
N PHE A 39 -1.38 -7.72 -5.36
CA PHE A 39 -1.18 -8.31 -6.69
C PHE A 39 -0.59 -7.29 -7.66
N GLU A 40 0.40 -7.73 -8.44
CA GLU A 40 1.01 -6.97 -9.53
C GLU A 40 0.90 -7.77 -10.83
N PHE A 41 0.09 -7.29 -11.77
CA PHE A 41 -0.06 -7.89 -13.10
C PHE A 41 0.85 -7.19 -14.13
N PRO A 42 1.38 -7.90 -15.15
CA PRO A 42 2.30 -7.36 -16.16
C PRO A 42 1.74 -6.16 -16.95
N ALA A 43 0.43 -6.13 -17.14
CA ALA A 43 -0.27 -5.05 -17.81
C ALA A 43 -1.45 -4.61 -16.95
N THR A 44 -1.37 -3.39 -16.43
CA THR A 44 -2.50 -2.68 -15.83
C THR A 44 -2.90 -1.55 -16.76
N LYS A 45 -4.20 -1.46 -17.07
CA LYS A 45 -4.71 -0.31 -17.82
C LYS A 45 -4.71 0.90 -16.89
N ALA A 46 -3.98 1.94 -17.28
CA ALA A 46 -4.00 3.21 -16.56
C ALA A 46 -5.38 3.86 -16.74
N GLU A 47 -6.29 3.61 -15.80
CA GLU A 47 -7.57 4.27 -15.72
C GLU A 47 -7.47 5.41 -14.70
N LYS A 48 -7.68 6.66 -15.15
CA LYS A 48 -7.87 7.76 -14.21
C LYS A 48 -9.16 7.54 -13.45
N ARG A 49 -9.05 7.20 -12.17
CA ARG A 49 -10.18 7.21 -11.25
C ARG A 49 -10.19 8.53 -10.48
N PRO A 50 -11.31 9.27 -10.45
CA PRO A 50 -11.44 10.41 -9.55
C PRO A 50 -11.39 9.93 -8.10
N PHE A 51 -10.91 10.78 -7.19
CA PHE A 51 -10.89 10.46 -5.76
C PHE A 51 -12.33 10.45 -5.22
N GLU A 52 -12.85 9.23 -4.96
CA GLU A 52 -14.22 9.00 -4.51
C GLU A 52 -14.20 8.20 -3.20
N TYR A 53 -13.96 8.88 -2.07
CA TYR A 53 -13.88 8.24 -0.74
C TYR A 53 -15.17 7.54 -0.28
N TRP A 54 -16.28 7.79 -0.97
CA TRP A 54 -17.59 7.21 -0.69
C TRP A 54 -17.90 5.95 -1.52
N ARG A 55 -17.03 5.58 -2.48
CA ARG A 55 -17.24 4.39 -3.33
C ARG A 55 -16.79 3.12 -2.60
N GLN A 56 -17.53 2.02 -2.79
CA GLN A 56 -17.15 0.72 -2.26
C GLN A 56 -15.83 0.24 -2.90
N GLY A 57 -14.89 -0.22 -2.07
CA GLY A 57 -13.57 -0.70 -2.49
C GLY A 57 -12.49 -0.38 -1.48
N LEU A 58 -11.23 -0.66 -1.83
CA LEU A 58 -10.08 -0.21 -1.04
C LEU A 58 -10.02 1.32 -1.09
N PHE A 59 -10.35 1.95 0.04
CA PHE A 59 -10.27 3.39 0.16
C PHE A 59 -8.85 3.86 0.54
N HIS A 60 -8.30 3.27 1.62
CA HIS A 60 -7.08 3.73 2.24
C HIS A 60 -6.42 2.65 3.09
N PHE A 61 -5.10 2.66 3.16
CA PHE A 61 -4.29 1.83 4.06
C PHE A 61 -3.00 2.57 4.45
N CYS A 62 -2.27 2.04 5.42
CA CYS A 62 -1.00 2.59 5.87
C CYS A 62 0.11 1.53 5.81
N ILE A 63 1.31 1.96 5.44
CA ILE A 63 2.53 1.15 5.46
C ILE A 63 3.54 1.82 6.39
N GLN A 64 4.29 1.01 7.13
CA GLN A 64 5.44 1.49 7.90
C GLN A 64 6.71 1.50 7.06
N ASP A 65 7.43 2.62 7.03
CA ASP A 65 8.77 2.75 6.44
C ASP A 65 9.60 3.77 7.24
N ALA A 66 10.84 3.42 7.59
CA ALA A 66 11.70 4.29 8.39
C ALA A 66 12.19 5.55 7.62
N ASP A 67 12.33 5.46 6.29
CA ASP A 67 12.83 6.53 5.42
C ASP A 67 11.72 6.99 4.45
N LEU A 68 10.90 7.91 4.97
CA LEU A 68 9.74 8.42 4.25
C LEU A 68 10.13 9.19 2.99
N GLU A 69 11.16 10.04 3.10
CA GLU A 69 11.62 10.87 2.00
C GLU A 69 12.17 10.04 0.83
N GLU A 70 12.96 8.99 1.10
CA GLU A 70 13.43 8.10 0.04
C GLU A 70 12.31 7.24 -0.53
N ARG A 71 11.38 6.75 0.32
CA ARG A 71 10.23 5.99 -0.14
C ARG A 71 9.34 6.80 -1.08
N VAL A 72 9.10 8.08 -0.78
CA VAL A 72 8.35 8.98 -1.67
C VAL A 72 9.01 9.07 -3.04
N LYS A 73 10.34 9.25 -3.12
CA LYS A 73 11.04 9.31 -4.42
C LYS A 73 10.85 8.04 -5.24
N VAL A 74 10.81 6.87 -4.59
CA VAL A 74 10.52 5.60 -5.26
C VAL A 74 9.08 5.58 -5.77
N ILE A 75 8.12 5.99 -4.96
CA ILE A 75 6.70 6.07 -5.34
C ILE A 75 6.50 6.98 -6.56
N GLU A 76 7.07 8.19 -6.53
CA GLU A 76 6.97 9.15 -7.64
C GLU A 76 7.62 8.62 -8.92
N ARG A 77 8.78 7.95 -8.82
CA ARG A 77 9.45 7.31 -9.95
C ARG A 77 8.59 6.21 -10.59
N LEU A 78 7.77 5.52 -9.81
CA LEU A 78 6.86 4.47 -10.26
C LEU A 78 5.49 5.01 -10.72
N GLY A 79 5.30 6.34 -10.76
CA GLY A 79 4.08 6.98 -11.25
C GLY A 79 3.06 7.36 -10.17
N GLY A 80 3.40 7.18 -8.89
CA GLY A 80 2.62 7.68 -7.77
C GLY A 80 2.89 9.17 -7.48
N ARG A 81 2.35 9.68 -6.37
CA ARG A 81 2.44 11.10 -6.01
C ARG A 81 2.53 11.30 -4.49
N GLN A 82 3.34 12.26 -4.03
CA GLN A 82 3.22 12.80 -2.67
C GLN A 82 1.99 13.74 -2.61
N ARG A 83 1.01 13.45 -1.75
CA ARG A 83 -0.23 14.24 -1.63
C ARG A 83 -0.06 15.44 -0.70
N MET A 84 0.78 15.28 0.32
CA MET A 84 1.16 16.37 1.22
C MET A 84 2.32 17.18 0.64
N ARG A 85 2.48 18.43 1.09
CA ARG A 85 3.60 19.28 0.66
C ARG A 85 4.97 18.78 1.13
N GLN A 86 5.01 18.13 2.29
CA GLN A 86 6.23 17.64 2.93
C GLN A 86 5.87 16.56 3.96
N VAL A 87 6.85 15.72 4.30
CA VAL A 87 6.80 14.85 5.48
C VAL A 87 6.56 15.70 6.74
N ARG A 88 5.69 15.23 7.64
CA ARG A 88 5.34 15.92 8.88
C ARG A 88 5.66 15.08 10.10
N TYR A 89 6.01 15.74 11.20
CA TYR A 89 6.00 15.12 12.52
C TYR A 89 4.58 15.06 13.07
N TYR A 90 4.23 13.91 13.63
CA TYR A 90 2.94 13.66 14.27
C TYR A 90 2.82 14.36 15.62
N TYR A 91 3.90 14.31 16.40
CA TYR A 91 4.03 14.96 17.72
C TYR A 91 5.32 15.81 17.76
N PRO A 92 5.32 17.00 17.12
CA PRO A 92 6.52 17.82 16.99
C PRO A 92 7.15 18.15 18.36
N GLY A 93 8.41 17.76 18.55
CA GLY A 93 9.17 18.01 19.79
C GLY A 93 8.96 16.98 20.90
N GLU A 94 8.01 16.06 20.75
CA GLU A 94 7.70 15.04 21.76
C GLU A 94 8.10 13.64 21.31
N LYS A 95 7.76 13.26 20.06
CA LYS A 95 8.08 11.93 19.51
C LYS A 95 8.69 12.05 18.11
N PRO A 96 9.60 11.14 17.72
CA PRO A 96 10.21 11.14 16.39
C PRO A 96 9.27 10.61 15.29
N TYR A 97 7.96 10.52 15.57
CA TYR A 97 6.97 9.93 14.68
C TYR A 97 6.70 10.87 13.52
N ARG A 98 6.96 10.39 12.31
CA ARG A 98 6.76 11.12 11.06
C ARG A 98 5.74 10.40 10.19
N MET A 99 5.08 11.16 9.33
CA MET A 99 4.11 10.63 8.38
C MET A 99 4.03 11.44 7.08
N VAL A 100 3.53 10.80 6.02
CA VAL A 100 3.17 11.46 4.77
C VAL A 100 2.06 10.67 4.04
N TYR A 101 1.09 11.39 3.47
CA TYR A 101 0.12 10.83 2.54
C TYR A 101 0.70 10.75 1.13
N CYS A 102 0.53 9.58 0.52
CA CYS A 102 0.91 9.27 -0.84
C CYS A 102 -0.30 8.81 -1.65
N GLU A 103 -0.13 8.76 -2.95
CA GLU A 103 -1.05 8.14 -3.89
C GLU A 103 -0.26 7.20 -4.79
N ASP A 104 -0.76 5.99 -5.03
CA ASP A 104 -0.16 5.06 -5.97
C ASP A 104 -0.56 5.39 -7.43
N PRO A 105 0.04 4.73 -8.45
CA PRO A 105 -0.30 4.97 -9.85
C PRO A 105 -1.76 4.63 -10.22
N PHE A 106 -2.49 3.91 -9.36
CA PHE A 106 -3.86 3.46 -9.57
C PHE A 106 -4.89 4.38 -8.91
N GLY A 107 -4.44 5.41 -8.18
CA GLY A 107 -5.29 6.37 -7.49
C GLY A 107 -5.64 5.99 -6.05
N ASN A 108 -5.07 4.90 -5.51
CA ASN A 108 -5.26 4.57 -4.10
C ASN A 108 -4.44 5.54 -3.25
N VAL A 109 -5.10 6.14 -2.25
CA VAL A 109 -4.42 7.00 -1.28
C VAL A 109 -3.95 6.14 -0.12
N PHE A 110 -2.70 6.28 0.29
CA PHE A 110 -2.14 5.52 1.40
C PHE A 110 -1.20 6.39 2.24
N GLU A 111 -0.99 5.99 3.49
CA GLU A 111 -0.07 6.65 4.42
C GLU A 111 1.25 5.89 4.52
N LEU A 112 2.33 6.63 4.75
CA LEU A 112 3.60 6.08 5.21
C LEU A 112 3.92 6.61 6.60
N TYR A 113 4.16 5.71 7.56
CA TYR A 113 4.53 6.05 8.94
C TYR A 113 5.95 5.60 9.26
N SER A 114 6.70 6.44 9.97
CA SER A 114 8.07 6.11 10.41
C SER A 114 8.13 5.27 11.69
N HIS A 115 6.99 4.79 12.18
CA HIS A 115 6.83 4.11 13.47
C HIS A 115 5.79 3.00 13.33
N SER A 116 5.73 2.09 14.30
CA SER A 116 4.69 1.06 14.33
C SER A 116 3.32 1.71 14.25
N TYR A 117 2.46 1.21 13.37
CA TYR A 117 1.09 1.68 13.24
C TYR A 117 0.32 1.55 14.56
N GLU A 118 0.67 0.57 15.39
CA GLU A 118 0.11 0.36 16.74
C GLU A 118 0.35 1.54 17.69
N LEU A 119 1.37 2.36 17.40
CA LEU A 119 1.73 3.53 18.21
C LEU A 119 1.06 4.82 17.69
N THR A 120 0.28 4.76 16.62
CA THR A 120 -0.49 5.89 16.10
C THR A 120 -1.56 6.31 17.10
N TYR A 121 -1.69 7.61 17.38
CA TYR A 121 -2.58 8.18 18.41
C TYR A 121 -2.27 7.76 19.86
N SER A 122 -1.20 7.01 20.10
CA SER A 122 -0.79 6.60 21.44
C SER A 122 0.04 7.71 22.11
N ALA A 123 -0.64 8.75 22.60
CA ALA A 123 0.05 9.85 23.30
C ALA A 123 0.91 9.34 24.47
N GLY A 124 0.43 8.31 25.20
CA GLY A 124 1.10 7.75 26.38
C GLY A 124 1.93 6.48 26.17
N ALA A 125 2.01 5.90 24.96
CA ALA A 125 2.80 4.67 24.79
C ALA A 125 4.30 4.99 24.63
N TYR A 126 5.07 4.40 25.54
CA TYR A 126 6.53 4.34 25.69
C TYR A 126 7.28 5.68 25.65
N ILE A 127 7.82 6.06 26.82
CA ILE A 127 8.86 7.09 27.03
C ILE A 127 10.23 6.44 26.78
#